data_AF-A0AAJ1BPU6-F1
#
_entry.id   AF-A0AAJ1BPU6-F1
#
_cell.length_a   1.000
_cell.length_b   1.000
_cell.length_c   1.000
_cell.angle_alpha   90.00
_cell.angle_beta   90.00
_cell.angle_gamma   90.00
#
_symmetry.space_group_name_H-M   'P 1'
#
loop_
_entity.id
_entity.type
_entity.pdbx_description
1 polymer ?
#
loop_
_entity_poly.entity_id
_entity_poly.type
_entity_poly.pdbx_seq_one_letter_code
_entity_poly.pdbx_strand_id
1 'polypeptide(L)'
;MDTFPDFTEPQKIAIPRIMSGEHLLLCSPTGSGKTLTAFLSIIDDLVRRSLDGSLPDTVQCVYISPIKALANDIQKNLIGPLTEIKERFLPSRAKDIKVGLRT
;
A
#
# COMPACT_ATOMS: atom_id res chain seq x y z
N MET A 1 -6.47 7.80 -15.17
CA MET A 1 -5.61 6.96 -14.32
C MET A 1 -4.42 6.58 -15.15
N ASP A 2 -3.22 6.92 -14.70
CA ASP A 2 -2.00 6.47 -15.34
C ASP A 2 -1.92 4.95 -15.18
N THR A 3 -1.78 4.25 -16.30
CA THR A 3 -1.59 2.80 -16.34
C THR A 3 -0.13 2.55 -16.68
N PHE A 4 0.52 1.70 -15.89
CA PHE A 4 1.93 1.35 -16.08
C PHE A 4 2.01 -0.01 -16.77
N PRO A 5 2.89 -0.17 -17.77
CA PRO A 5 2.99 -1.42 -18.53
C PRO A 5 3.63 -2.57 -17.72
N ASP A 6 4.46 -2.24 -16.73
CA ASP A 6 5.18 -3.23 -15.91
C ASP A 6 5.71 -2.57 -14.62
N PHE A 7 6.21 -3.39 -13.70
CA PHE A 7 6.98 -2.97 -12.53
C PHE A 7 8.35 -2.40 -12.92
N THR A 8 8.79 -1.38 -12.19
CA THR A 8 10.16 -0.86 -12.27
C THR A 8 11.16 -1.87 -11.70
N GLU A 9 12.44 -1.74 -12.03
CA GLU A 9 13.49 -2.61 -11.50
C GLU A 9 13.51 -2.65 -9.95
N PRO A 10 13.43 -1.52 -9.22
CA PRO A 10 13.29 -1.54 -7.77
C PRO A 10 12.06 -2.30 -7.27
N GLN A 11 10.92 -2.23 -7.98
CA GLN A 11 9.69 -2.93 -7.62
C GLN A 11 9.85 -4.44 -7.79
N LYS A 12 10.41 -4.89 -8.91
CA LYS A 12 10.66 -6.31 -9.20
C LYS A 12 11.55 -6.98 -8.14
N ILE A 13 12.54 -6.24 -7.63
CA ILE A 13 13.45 -6.75 -6.59
C ILE A 13 12.80 -6.72 -5.20
N ALA A 14 12.10 -5.63 -4.88
CA ALA A 14 11.64 -5.39 -3.51
C ALA A 14 10.31 -6.07 -3.17
N ILE A 15 9.34 -6.11 -4.10
CA ILE A 15 8.00 -6.65 -3.84
C ILE A 15 8.06 -8.11 -3.33
N PRO A 16 8.80 -9.05 -3.98
CA PRO A 16 8.86 -10.43 -3.51
C PRO A 16 9.43 -10.57 -2.10
N ARG A 17 10.42 -9.73 -1.75
CA ARG A 17 11.06 -9.71 -0.41
C ARG A 17 10.14 -9.14 0.66
N ILE A 18 9.39 -8.09 0.33
CA ILE A 18 8.40 -7.54 1.25
C ILE A 18 7.31 -8.59 1.50
N MET A 19 6.85 -9.27 0.44
CA MET A 19 5.83 -10.32 0.55
C MET A 19 6.33 -11.57 1.30
N SER A 20 7.63 -11.85 1.32
CA SER A 20 8.21 -12.93 2.14
C SER A 20 8.39 -12.55 3.62
N GLY A 21 8.04 -11.32 4.00
CA GLY A 21 8.21 -10.81 5.36
C GLY A 21 9.63 -10.36 5.70
N GLU A 22 10.50 -10.19 4.71
CA GLU A 22 11.87 -9.70 4.93
C GLU A 22 11.91 -8.20 5.27
N HIS A 23 12.84 -7.82 6.15
CA HIS A 23 13.22 -6.43 6.31
C HIS A 23 14.11 -5.99 5.14
N LEU A 24 13.78 -4.85 4.52
CA LEU A 24 14.46 -4.36 3.33
C LEU A 24 14.78 -2.86 3.42
N LEU A 25 15.99 -2.49 3.03
CA LEU A 25 16.37 -1.10 2.74
C LEU A 25 16.48 -0.92 1.22
N LEU A 26 15.54 -0.16 0.65
CA LEU A 26 15.51 0.11 -0.80
C LEU A 26 16.14 1.47 -1.12
N CYS A 27 17.38 1.45 -1.62
CA CYS A 27 18.10 2.64 -2.09
C CYS A 27 17.96 2.77 -3.61
N SER A 28 17.21 3.76 -4.09
CA SER A 28 17.06 4.05 -5.53
C SER A 28 16.79 5.54 -5.78
N PRO A 29 16.98 6.05 -7.01
CA PRO A 29 16.68 7.45 -7.35
C PRO A 29 15.23 7.86 -7.09
N THR A 30 14.98 9.16 -6.90
CA THR A 30 13.61 9.72 -6.86
C THR A 30 12.88 9.40 -8.17
N GLY A 31 11.54 9.29 -8.11
CA GLY A 31 10.73 8.93 -9.28
C GLY A 31 10.76 7.44 -9.67
N SER A 32 11.60 6.60 -9.04
CA SER A 32 11.72 5.17 -9.40
C SER A 32 10.59 4.26 -8.87
N GLY A 33 9.53 4.84 -8.28
CA GLY A 33 8.38 4.08 -7.76
C GLY A 33 8.53 3.44 -6.37
N LYS A 34 9.55 3.79 -5.57
CA LYS A 34 9.77 3.22 -4.21
C LYS A 34 8.54 3.25 -3.31
N THR A 35 7.80 4.35 -3.35
CA THR A 35 6.60 4.53 -2.54
C THR A 35 5.52 3.54 -2.96
N LEU A 36 5.30 3.40 -4.26
CA LEU A 36 4.34 2.45 -4.81
C LEU A 36 4.77 1.00 -4.54
N THR A 37 6.07 0.70 -4.55
CA THR A 37 6.62 -0.60 -4.15
C THR A 37 6.11 -1.02 -2.77
N ALA A 38 6.28 -0.18 -1.76
CA ALA A 38 5.87 -0.50 -0.40
C ALA A 38 4.35 -0.61 -0.30
N PHE A 39 3.62 0.36 -0.86
CA PHE A 39 2.16 0.38 -0.74
C PHE A 39 1.46 -0.76 -1.48
N LEU A 40 1.93 -1.16 -2.66
CA LEU A 40 1.32 -2.30 -3.37
C LEU A 40 1.40 -3.59 -2.56
N SER A 41 2.56 -3.88 -1.97
CA SER A 41 2.72 -5.06 -1.12
C SER A 41 1.82 -5.01 0.13
N ILE A 42 1.71 -3.83 0.76
CA ILE A 42 0.83 -3.64 1.92
C ILE A 42 -0.65 -3.79 1.54
N ILE A 43 -1.09 -3.15 0.44
CA ILE A 43 -2.48 -3.19 0.00
C ILE A 43 -2.88 -4.62 -0.40
N ASP A 44 -2.02 -5.36 -1.11
CA ASP A 44 -2.29 -6.76 -1.47
C ASP A 44 -2.52 -7.63 -0.23
N ASP A 45 -1.66 -7.54 0.80
CA ASP A 45 -1.85 -8.28 2.07
C ASP A 45 -3.17 -7.91 2.76
N LEU A 46 -3.46 -6.62 2.92
CA LEU A 46 -4.66 -6.14 3.59
C LEU A 46 -5.94 -6.56 2.85
N VAL A 47 -5.92 -6.52 1.52
CA VAL A 47 -7.05 -6.94 0.68
C VAL A 47 -7.27 -8.44 0.81
N ARG A 48 -6.22 -9.28 0.72
CA ARG A 48 -6.34 -10.73 0.89
C ARG A 48 -6.93 -11.09 2.25
N ARG A 49 -6.42 -10.49 3.32
CA ARG A 49 -6.88 -10.70 4.69
C ARG A 49 -8.28 -10.14 4.93
N SER A 50 -8.68 -9.10 4.19
CA SER A 50 -10.05 -8.61 4.23
C SER A 50 -11.02 -9.60 3.57
N LEU A 51 -10.62 -10.23 2.46
CA LEU A 51 -11.42 -11.20 1.72
C LEU A 51 -11.60 -12.54 2.45
N ASP A 52 -10.58 -13.00 3.15
CA ASP A 52 -10.66 -14.24 3.96
C ASP A 52 -11.25 -14.01 5.37
N GLY A 53 -11.43 -12.75 5.77
CA GLY A 53 -12.00 -12.36 7.06
C GLY A 53 -11.01 -12.33 8.22
N SER A 54 -9.72 -12.59 7.97
CA SER A 54 -8.66 -12.62 8.97
C SER A 54 -8.09 -11.24 9.32
N LEU A 55 -8.45 -10.18 8.59
CA LEU A 55 -8.00 -8.81 8.87
C LEU A 55 -8.51 -8.35 10.25
N PRO A 56 -7.63 -8.09 11.25
CA PRO A 56 -8.06 -7.63 12.56
C PRO A 56 -8.35 -6.12 12.54
N ASP A 57 -9.24 -5.67 13.43
CA ASP A 57 -9.61 -4.26 13.57
C ASP A 57 -8.58 -3.51 14.43
N THR A 58 -7.34 -3.47 13.95
CA THR A 58 -6.18 -2.84 14.61
C THR A 58 -5.24 -2.22 13.57
N VAL A 59 -4.30 -1.39 13.99
CA VAL A 59 -3.30 -0.81 13.08
C VAL A 59 -2.43 -1.91 12.49
N GLN A 60 -2.48 -2.09 11.17
CA GLN A 60 -1.71 -3.13 10.45
C GLN A 60 -0.39 -2.61 9.85
N CYS A 61 -0.30 -1.31 9.57
CA CYS A 61 0.87 -0.71 8.94
C CYS A 61 1.06 0.73 9.41
N VAL A 62 2.31 1.15 9.57
CA VAL A 62 2.70 2.53 9.87
C VAL A 62 3.64 3.03 8.79
N TYR A 63 3.23 4.08 8.08
CA TYR A 63 4.08 4.84 7.16
C TYR A 63 4.61 6.08 7.88
N ILE A 64 5.94 6.23 7.91
CA ILE A 64 6.61 7.36 8.54
C ILE A 64 7.22 8.24 7.45
N SER A 65 6.86 9.52 7.46
CA SER A 65 7.40 10.53 6.54
C SER A 65 8.24 11.54 7.32
N PRO A 66 9.38 12.00 6.78
CA PRO A 66 10.15 13.07 7.40
C PRO A 66 9.45 14.44 7.34
N ILE A 67 8.45 14.61 6.48
CA ILE A 67 7.73 15.88 6.31
C ILE A 67 6.20 15.68 6.28
N LYS A 68 5.49 16.65 6.86
CA LYS A 68 4.00 16.66 6.93
C LYS A 68 3.34 16.69 5.55
N ALA A 69 3.87 17.49 4.63
CA ALA A 69 3.31 17.60 3.27
C ALA A 69 3.26 16.24 2.56
N LEU A 70 4.36 15.49 2.60
CA LEU A 70 4.42 14.15 2.00
C LEU A 70 3.47 13.17 2.71
N ALA A 71 3.32 13.24 4.03
CA ALA A 71 2.34 12.38 4.74
C ALA A 71 0.90 12.65 4.28
N ASN A 72 0.55 13.92 4.10
CA ASN A 72 -0.77 14.32 3.57
C ASN A 72 -0.98 13.83 2.13
N ASP A 73 0.04 13.96 1.28
CA ASP A 73 -0.06 13.54 -0.12
C ASP A 73 -0.24 12.02 -0.23
N ILE A 74 0.49 11.25 0.58
CA ILE A 74 0.34 9.80 0.64
C ILE A 74 -1.07 9.40 1.11
N GLN A 75 -1.61 10.05 2.15
CA GLN A 75 -2.97 9.76 2.60
C GLN A 75 -3.98 9.94 1.47
N LYS A 76 -3.93 11.08 0.76
CA LYS A 76 -4.81 11.36 -0.37
C LYS A 76 -4.68 10.32 -1.49
N ASN A 77 -3.44 9.95 -1.81
CA ASN A 77 -3.14 8.99 -2.87
C ASN A 77 -3.56 7.54 -2.53
N LEU A 78 -3.80 7.22 -1.25
CA LEU A 78 -4.28 5.90 -0.83
C LEU A 78 -5.80 5.81 -0.76
N ILE A 79 -6.48 6.88 -0.33
CA ILE A 79 -7.95 6.87 -0.14
C ILE A 79 -8.67 6.52 -1.44
N GLY A 80 -8.29 7.14 -2.56
CA GLY A 80 -8.93 6.92 -3.86
C GLY A 80 -8.84 5.46 -4.31
N PRO A 81 -7.62 4.90 -4.49
CA PRO A 81 -7.46 3.49 -4.89
C PRO A 81 -8.11 2.49 -3.93
N LEU A 82 -8.04 2.71 -2.62
CA LEU A 82 -8.68 1.80 -1.65
C LEU A 82 -10.21 1.84 -1.75
N THR A 83 -10.78 3.02 -1.97
CA THR A 83 -12.22 3.17 -2.22
C THR A 83 -12.63 2.44 -3.48
N GLU A 84 -11.89 2.62 -4.57
CA GLU A 84 -12.17 1.93 -5.84
C GLU A 84 -12.05 0.42 -5.72
N ILE A 85 -11.03 -0.08 -5.00
CA ILE A 85 -10.87 -1.51 -4.75
C ILE A 85 -12.08 -2.06 -3.99
N LYS A 86 -12.51 -1.34 -2.94
CA LYS A 86 -13.69 -1.71 -2.17
C LYS A 86 -14.94 -1.77 -3.03
N GLU A 87 -15.20 -0.74 -3.82
CA GLU A 87 -16.44 -0.62 -4.59
C GLU A 87 -16.51 -1.60 -5.76
N ARG A 88 -15.37 -1.93 -6.40
CA ARG A 88 -15.34 -2.75 -7.62
C ARG A 88 -15.01 -4.21 -7.40
N PHE A 89 -14.23 -4.54 -6.38
CA PHE A 89 -13.64 -5.88 -6.25
C PHE A 89 -13.92 -6.56 -4.91
N LEU A 90 -14.32 -5.83 -3.87
CA LEU A 90 -14.58 -6.44 -2.56
C LEU A 90 -16.07 -6.80 -2.37
N PRO A 91 -16.38 -8.01 -1.88
CA PRO A 91 -17.74 -8.39 -1.52
C PRO A 91 -18.19 -7.63 -0.27
N SER A 92 -19.51 -7.54 -0.04
CA SER A 92 -20.10 -6.82 1.09
C SER A 92 -19.63 -7.29 2.48
N ARG A 93 -19.12 -8.53 2.57
CA ARG A 93 -18.58 -9.13 3.80
C ARG A 93 -17.13 -8.74 4.10
N ALA A 94 -16.43 -8.15 3.13
CA ALA A 94 -15.04 -7.75 3.30
C ALA A 94 -14.95 -6.60 4.32
N LYS A 95 -13.89 -6.62 5.14
CA LYS A 95 -13.63 -5.55 6.10
C LYS A 95 -13.05 -4.33 5.42
N ASP A 96 -13.45 -3.16 5.89
CA ASP A 96 -12.95 -1.88 5.37
C ASP A 96 -11.49 -1.65 5.74
N ILE A 97 -10.68 -1.35 4.73
CA ILE A 97 -9.31 -0.86 4.90
C ILE A 97 -9.37 0.66 5.02
N LYS A 98 -8.89 1.19 6.13
CA LYS A 98 -8.97 2.62 6.47
C LYS A 98 -7.58 3.22 6.61
N VAL A 99 -7.43 4.49 6.24
CA VAL A 99 -6.17 5.24 6.36
C VAL A 99 -6.34 6.39 7.36
N GLY A 100 -5.61 6.31 8.46
CA GLY A 100 -5.49 7.39 9.45
C GLY A 100 -4.26 8.26 9.18
N LEU A 101 -4.32 9.52 9.60
CA LEU A 101 -3.18 10.44 9.57
C LEU A 101 -2.98 11.04 10.96
N ARG A 102 -1.75 11.02 11.44
CA ARG A 102 -1.32 11.70 12.66
C ARG A 102 -0.07 12.52 12.33
N THR A 103 -0.12 13.82 12.56
CA THR A 103 0.95 14.78 12.26
C THR A 103 1.13 15.77 13.39
#